data_AF-A0A954P5R7-F1
#
_entry.id   AF-A0A954P5R7-F1
#
_cell.length_a   1.000
_cell.length_b   1.000
_cell.length_c   1.000
_cell.angle_alpha   90.00
_cell.angle_beta   90.00
_cell.angle_gamma   90.00
#
_symmetry.space_group_name_H-M   'P 1'
#
loop_
_entity.id
_entity.type
_entity.pdbx_description
1 polymer ?
#
loop_
_entity_poly.entity_id
_entity_poly.type
_entity_poly.pdbx_seq_one_letter_code
_entity_poly.pdbx_strand_id
1 'polypeptide(L)' 'IKDGNGDYRMLSHIIRAAVDKGQLNLGREVKGAVKEIKILGDRSAHNPRYTAKKADFVRIQSGLRVTVEELIQLAEMK' A
#
# COMPACT_ATOMS: atom_id res chain seq x y z
N ILE A 1 0.87 7.35 14.20
CA ILE A 1 0.37 7.74 12.85
C ILE A 1 -0.37 9.07 12.79
N LYS A 2 -0.59 9.78 13.92
CA LYS A 2 -1.15 11.13 13.91
C LYS A 2 -0.09 12.17 13.56
N ASP A 3 -0.50 13.34 13.12
CA ASP A 3 0.37 14.49 12.93
C ASP A 3 0.50 15.33 14.23
N GLY A 4 1.20 16.47 14.13
CA GLY A 4 1.41 17.37 15.26
C GLY A 4 0.13 18.03 15.78
N ASN A 5 -0.95 17.99 15.01
CA ASN A 5 -2.25 18.56 15.36
C ASN A 5 -3.21 17.51 15.95
N GLY A 6 -2.80 16.23 15.98
CA GLY A 6 -3.63 15.12 16.47
C GLY A 6 -4.48 14.46 15.40
N ASP A 7 -4.38 14.89 14.14
CA ASP A 7 -5.12 14.34 13.01
C ASP A 7 -4.44 13.08 12.46
N TYR A 8 -5.24 12.15 11.92
CA TYR A 8 -4.68 10.95 11.30
C TYR A 8 -4.03 11.27 9.96
N ARG A 9 -2.80 10.77 9.76
CA ARG A 9 -2.09 10.93 8.49
C ARG A 9 -2.78 10.12 7.39
N MET A 10 -2.87 10.70 6.20
CA MET A 10 -3.35 10.00 5.02
C MET A 10 -2.49 8.78 4.69
N LEU A 11 -3.12 7.75 4.11
CA LEU A 11 -2.43 6.53 3.68
C LEU A 11 -1.26 6.82 2.73
N SER A 12 -1.37 7.83 1.85
CA SER A 12 -0.27 8.29 0.98
C SER A 12 0.98 8.68 1.77
N HIS A 13 0.80 9.40 2.88
CA HIS A 13 1.90 9.81 3.75
C HIS A 13 2.52 8.59 4.45
N ILE A 14 1.69 7.66 4.92
CA ILE A 14 2.17 6.44 5.59
C ILE A 14 3.00 5.59 4.62
N ILE A 15 2.50 5.36 3.40
CA ILE A 15 3.22 4.61 2.36
C ILE A 15 4.54 5.31 2.01
N ARG A 16 4.54 6.64 1.86
CA ARG A 16 5.76 7.40 1.58
C ARG A 16 6.80 7.23 2.70
N ALA A 17 6.37 7.33 3.96
CA ALA A 17 7.26 7.12 5.10
C ALA A 17 7.83 5.69 5.13
N ALA A 18 7.00 4.69 4.86
CA ALA A 18 7.41 3.29 4.81
C ALA A 18 8.44 3.01 3.69
N VAL A 19 8.24 3.58 2.50
CA VAL A 19 9.07 3.33 1.32
C VAL A 19 10.35 4.17 1.30
N ASP A 20 10.25 5.47 1.60
CA ASP A 20 11.33 6.43 1.38
C ASP A 20 12.25 6.58 2.59
N LYS A 21 11.70 6.49 3.82
CA LYS A 21 12.49 6.71 5.04
C LYS A 21 13.23 5.45 5.51
N GLY A 22 13.01 4.32 4.86
CA GLY A 22 13.71 3.06 5.15
C GLY A 22 13.49 2.49 6.55
N GLN A 23 12.48 2.98 7.29
CA GLN A 23 12.21 2.53 8.66
C GLN A 23 11.62 1.12 8.70
N LEU A 24 10.88 0.76 7.66
CA LEU A 24 10.46 -0.60 7.39
C LEU A 24 11.41 -1.07 6.28
N ASN A 25 12.22 -2.09 6.55
CA ASN A 25 13.24 -2.61 5.63
C ASN A 25 12.60 -3.34 4.43
N LEU A 26 11.71 -2.65 3.70
CA LEU A 26 10.89 -3.19 2.64
C LEU A 26 11.74 -3.58 1.42
N GLY A 27 11.45 -4.75 0.88
CA GLY A 27 11.99 -5.25 -0.38
C GLY A 27 11.66 -4.33 -1.56
N ARG A 28 12.52 -4.38 -2.58
CA ARG A 28 12.38 -3.56 -3.80
C ARG A 28 11.04 -3.81 -4.50
N GLU A 29 10.59 -5.05 -4.53
CA GLU A 29 9.31 -5.45 -5.13
C GLU A 29 8.13 -4.82 -4.41
N VAL A 30 8.09 -4.90 -3.07
CA VAL A 30 7.03 -4.32 -2.25
C VAL A 30 6.97 -2.80 -2.35
N LYS A 31 8.12 -2.13 -2.41
CA LYS A 31 8.17 -0.66 -2.65
C LYS A 31 7.51 -0.25 -3.97
N GLY A 32 7.54 -1.12 -4.99
CA GLY A 32 6.83 -0.92 -6.25
C GLY A 32 5.35 -1.28 -6.15
N ALA A 33 5.06 -2.51 -5.70
CA ALA A 33 3.71 -3.06 -5.63
C ALA A 33 2.76 -2.20 -4.78
N VAL A 34 3.22 -1.69 -3.63
CA VAL A 34 2.38 -0.90 -2.72
C VAL A 34 1.85 0.38 -3.38
N LYS A 35 2.59 0.96 -4.33
CA LYS A 35 2.16 2.15 -5.09
C LYS A 35 1.03 1.80 -6.05
N GLU A 36 1.14 0.67 -6.75
CA GLU A 36 0.11 0.21 -7.69
C GLU A 36 -1.18 -0.19 -6.99
N ILE A 37 -1.06 -0.91 -5.86
CA ILE A 37 -2.19 -1.30 -5.00
C ILE A 37 -2.92 -0.04 -4.52
N LYS A 38 -2.19 0.97 -4.05
CA LYS A 38 -2.78 2.25 -3.61
C LYS A 38 -3.52 2.94 -4.74
N ILE A 39 -2.93 3.03 -5.94
CA ILE A 39 -3.59 3.67 -7.09
C ILE A 39 -4.91 2.97 -7.44
N LEU A 40 -4.92 1.64 -7.44
CA LEU A 40 -6.17 0.88 -7.68
C LEU A 40 -7.21 1.15 -6.58
N GLY A 41 -6.78 1.17 -5.32
CA GLY A 41 -7.64 1.48 -4.18
C GLY A 41 -8.22 2.89 -4.26
N ASP A 42 -7.39 3.90 -4.51
CA ASP A 42 -7.81 5.31 -4.63
C ASP A 42 -8.86 5.46 -5.74
N ARG A 43 -8.63 4.87 -6.91
CA ARG A 43 -9.59 4.91 -8.01
C ARG A 43 -10.90 4.23 -7.63
N SER A 44 -10.84 3.10 -6.95
CA SER A 44 -12.03 2.35 -6.54
C SER A 44 -12.86 3.09 -5.47
N ALA A 45 -12.20 3.82 -4.57
CA ALA A 45 -12.87 4.53 -3.48
C ALA A 45 -13.37 5.93 -3.87
N HIS A 46 -12.63 6.65 -4.73
CA HIS A 46 -12.86 8.07 -4.97
C HIS A 46 -13.36 8.40 -6.37
N ASN A 47 -13.27 7.48 -7.33
CA ASN A 47 -13.77 7.72 -8.68
C ASN A 47 -15.08 6.95 -8.91
N PRO A 48 -16.26 7.60 -8.84
CA PRO A 48 -17.55 6.92 -9.03
C PRO A 48 -17.74 6.37 -10.44
N ARG A 49 -16.93 6.81 -11.42
CA ARG A 49 -16.93 6.30 -12.80
C ARG A 49 -15.95 5.15 -13.00
N TYR A 50 -15.15 4.81 -11.99
CA TYR A 50 -14.20 3.71 -12.06
C TYR A 50 -14.81 2.48 -11.39
N THR A 51 -14.98 1.41 -12.17
CA THR A 51 -15.33 0.10 -11.63
C THR A 51 -14.16 -0.83 -11.85
N ALA A 52 -13.47 -1.21 -10.77
CA ALA A 52 -12.40 -2.20 -10.83
C ALA A 52 -12.92 -3.50 -11.47
N LYS A 53 -12.16 -4.06 -12.41
CA LYS A 53 -12.49 -5.30 -13.12
C LYS A 53 -11.50 -6.39 -12.76
N LYS A 54 -11.83 -7.64 -13.10
CA LYS A 54 -10.96 -8.81 -12.87
C LYS A 54 -9.52 -8.58 -13.36
N ALA A 55 -9.34 -7.94 -14.51
CA ALA A 55 -8.02 -7.64 -15.06
C ALA A 55 -7.18 -6.73 -14.15
N ASP A 56 -7.80 -5.77 -13.46
CA ASP A 56 -7.11 -4.91 -12.49
C ASP A 56 -6.58 -5.71 -11.30
N PHE A 57 -7.39 -6.64 -10.79
CA PHE A 57 -7.00 -7.52 -9.68
C PHE A 57 -5.91 -8.51 -10.09
N VAL A 58 -6.03 -9.14 -11.26
CA VAL A 58 -5.01 -10.07 -11.79
C VAL A 58 -3.67 -9.35 -11.92
N ARG A 59 -3.66 -8.10 -12.40
CA ARG A 59 -2.45 -7.30 -12.56
C ARG A 59 -1.73 -7.05 -11.23
N ILE A 60 -2.46 -6.81 -10.13
CA ILE A 60 -1.84 -6.52 -8.83
C ILE A 60 -1.67 -7.74 -7.91
N GLN A 61 -2.22 -8.91 -8.28
CA GLN A 61 -2.35 -10.07 -7.39
C GLN A 61 -1.02 -10.53 -6.78
N SER A 62 0.02 -10.69 -7.61
CA SER A 62 1.34 -11.12 -7.13
C SER A 62 1.95 -10.10 -6.17
N GLY A 63 1.94 -8.82 -6.58
CA GLY A 63 2.46 -7.73 -5.77
C GLY A 63 1.72 -7.57 -4.44
N LEU A 64 0.40 -7.77 -4.44
CA LEU A 64 -0.41 -7.76 -3.22
C LEU A 64 -0.02 -8.90 -2.28
N ARG A 65 0.13 -10.12 -2.79
CA ARG A 65 0.57 -11.28 -1.99
C ARG A 65 1.91 -11.01 -1.32
N VAL A 66 2.93 -10.66 -2.10
CA VAL A 66 4.30 -10.42 -1.60
C VAL A 66 4.30 -9.27 -0.57
N THR A 67 3.54 -8.21 -0.85
CA THR A 67 3.40 -7.08 0.09
C THR A 67 2.82 -7.51 1.43
N VAL A 68 1.72 -8.28 1.41
CA VAL A 68 1.08 -8.73 2.65
C VAL A 68 1.98 -9.68 3.44
N GLU A 69 2.61 -10.64 2.76
CA GLU A 69 3.52 -11.60 3.39
C GLU A 69 4.72 -10.91 4.05
N GLU A 70 5.36 -9.96 3.36
CA GLU A 70 6.48 -9.20 3.93
C GLU A 70 6.05 -8.34 5.13
N LEU A 71 4.89 -7.68 5.05
CA LEU A 71 4.38 -6.87 6.16
C LEU A 71 4.04 -7.73 7.40
N ILE A 72 3.46 -8.92 7.21
CA ILE A 72 3.18 -9.87 8.30
C ILE A 72 4.49 -10.30 8.97
N GLN A 73 5.52 -10.61 8.18
CA GLN A 73 6.83 -11.00 8.70
C GLN A 73 7.48 -9.87 9.50
N LEU A 74 7.43 -8.63 9.00
CA LEU A 74 7.97 -7.44 9.70
C LEU A 74 7.19 -7.08 10.96
N ALA A 75 5.91 -7.41 11.03
CA ALA A 75 5.08 -7.17 12.21
C ALA A 75 5.28 -8.21 13.32
N GLU A 76 6.11 -9.24 13.10
CA GLU A 76 6.30 -10.39 14.00
C GLU A 76 4.99 -11.14 14.32
N MET A 77 3.97 -10.95 13.47
CA MET A 77 2.66 -11.60 13.60
C MET A 77 2.69 -12.95 12.88
N LYS A 78 3.43 -13.93 13.42
CA LYS A 78 3.42 -15.32 12.95
C LYS A 78 2.52 -16.19 13.80
#